data_AF-A0A1H8RC74-F1
#
_entry.id   AF-A0A1H8RC74-F1
#
_cell.length_a   1.000
_cell.length_b   1.000
_cell.length_c   1.000
_cell.angle_alpha   90.00
_cell.angle_beta   90.00
_cell.angle_gamma   90.00
#
_symmetry.space_group_name_H-M   'P 1'
#
loop_
_entity.id
_entity.type
_entity.pdbx_description
1 polymer ?
#
loop_
_entity_poly.entity_id
_entity_poly.type
_entity_poly.pdbx_seq_one_letter_code
_entity_poly.pdbx_strand_id
1 'polypeptide(L)' 'MNRNTIDILPGWLLAYEEVSNGVFRFLASDRSGRQVGTTDTEFERGLNTCKEYALDIENNLRHS' A
#
# COMPACT_ATOMS: atom_id res chain seq x y z
N MET A 1 13.62 -11.00 -5.02
CA MET A 1 12.97 -9.70 -5.25
C MET A 1 11.51 -9.99 -5.57
N ASN A 2 10.61 -9.73 -4.61
CA ASN A 2 9.20 -10.12 -4.71
C ASN A 2 8.51 -9.38 -5.87
N ARG A 3 7.81 -10.15 -6.71
CA ARG A 3 7.43 -9.82 -8.10
C ARG A 3 6.18 -8.94 -8.25
N ASN A 4 5.71 -8.32 -7.18
CA ASN A 4 4.33 -7.82 -7.08
C ASN A 4 4.28 -6.37 -6.61
N THR A 5 4.96 -5.49 -7.34
CA THR A 5 4.95 -4.04 -7.06
C THR A 5 4.08 -3.29 -8.06
N ILE A 6 3.18 -2.43 -7.57
CA ILE A 6 2.27 -1.62 -8.39
C ILE A 6 2.42 -0.16 -7.97
N ASP A 7 2.54 0.74 -8.93
CA ASP A 7 2.42 2.18 -8.70
C ASP A 7 0.97 2.51 -8.32
N ILE A 8 0.80 3.10 -7.13
CA ILE A 8 -0.53 3.40 -6.60
C ILE A 8 -0.88 4.89 -6.61
N LEU A 9 0.13 5.74 -6.43
CA LEU A 9 0.07 7.20 -6.42
C LEU A 9 1.46 7.72 -6.87
N PRO A 10 1.59 8.98 -7.32
CA PRO A 10 2.88 9.55 -7.67
C PRO A 10 3.90 9.39 -6.53
N GLY A 11 4.98 8.65 -6.79
CA GLY A 11 6.05 8.43 -5.80
C GLY A 11 5.83 7.31 -4.79
N TRP A 12 4.69 6.60 -4.87
CA TRP A 12 4.33 5.49 -3.98
C TRP A 12 4.28 4.15 -4.71
N LEU A 13 4.98 3.16 -4.16
CA LEU A 13 5.00 1.79 -4.62
C LEU A 13 4.32 0.89 -3.60
N LEU A 14 3.36 0.09 -4.06
CA LEU A 14 2.73 -0.94 -3.25
C LEU A 14 3.31 -2.30 -3.59
N ALA A 15 3.80 -3.02 -2.59
CA ALA A 15 4.11 -4.44 -2.67
C ALA A 15 3.00 -5.26 -2.01
N TYR A 16 2.74 -6.46 -2.53
CA TYR A 16 1.86 -7.43 -1.86
C TYR A 16 2.43 -8.84 -1.83
N GLU A 17 2.04 -9.59 -0.82
CA GLU A 17 2.37 -11.01 -0.65
C GLU A 17 1.18 -11.77 -0.04
N GLU A 18 0.97 -13.01 -0.48
CA GLU A 18 0.03 -13.92 0.19
C GLU A 18 0.72 -14.52 1.42
N VAL A 19 0.19 -14.23 2.61
CA VAL A 19 0.77 -14.64 3.90
C VAL A 19 0.10 -15.87 4.50
N SER A 20 -1.10 -16.20 4.01
CA SER A 20 -1.87 -17.41 4.32
C SER A 20 -2.85 -17.66 3.18
N ASN A 21 -3.42 -18.85 3.08
CA ASN A 21 -4.38 -19.21 2.02
C ASN A 21 -5.52 -18.18 1.92
N GLY A 22 -5.50 -17.37 0.86
CA GLY A 22 -6.48 -16.30 0.62
C GLY A 22 -6.34 -15.08 1.55
N VAL A 23 -5.19 -14.88 2.19
CA VAL A 23 -4.87 -13.71 3.03
C VAL A 23 -3.65 -13.00 2.46
N PHE A 24 -3.82 -11.74 2.12
CA PHE A 24 -2.83 -10.91 1.47
C PHE A 24 -2.36 -9.79 2.39
N ARG A 25 -1.05 -9.61 2.49
CA ARG A 25 -0.43 -8.43 3.10
C ARG A 25 -0.08 -7.44 2.00
N PHE A 26 -0.42 -6.18 2.22
CA PHE A 26 -0.12 -5.04 1.35
C PHE A 26 0.77 -4.06 2.10
N LEU A 27 1.80 -3.56 1.44
CA LEU A 27 2.72 -2.58 1.98
C LEU A 27 3.00 -1.51 0.91
N ALA A 28 2.50 -0.31 1.12
CA ALA A 28 2.84 0.86 0.32
C ALA A 28 3.99 1.62 0.97
N SER A 29 4.93 2.06 0.14
CA SER A 29 6.09 2.85 0.55
C SER A 29 6.40 3.95 -0.44
N ASP A 30 6.85 5.09 0.06
CA ASP A 30 7.30 6.21 -0.75
C ASP A 30 8.83 6.33 -0.78
N ARG A 31 9.36 7.20 -1.64
CA ARG A 31 10.81 7.45 -1.74
C ARG A 31 11.42 8.08 -0.48
N SER A 32 10.61 8.69 0.37
CA SER A 32 11.03 9.28 1.64
C SER A 32 11.09 8.26 2.77
N GLY A 33 10.74 7.00 2.51
CA GLY A 33 10.78 5.90 3.48
C GLY A 33 9.54 5.80 4.36
N ARG A 34 8.48 6.57 4.09
CA ARG A 34 7.18 6.45 4.74
C ARG A 34 6.53 5.16 4.27
N GLN A 35 5.80 4.50 5.18
CA GLN A 35 5.17 3.21 4.89
C GLN A 35 3.77 3.15 5.51
N VAL A 36 2.86 2.51 4.78
CA VAL A 36 1.53 2.12 5.26
C VAL A 36 1.23 0.72 4.76
N GLY A 37 0.41 -0.03 5.49
CA GLY A 37 0.09 -1.38 5.10
C GLY A 37 -1.20 -1.88 5.72
N THR A 38 -1.74 -2.91 5.10
CA THR A 38 -2.92 -3.62 5.59
C THR A 38 -2.79 -5.11 5.31
N THR A 39 -3.60 -5.92 5.98
CA THR A 39 -3.73 -7.36 5.69
C THR A 39 -5.21 -7.65 5.48
N ASP A 40 -5.54 -8.29 4.37
CA ASP A 40 -6.92 -8.50 3.96
C ASP A 40 -7.10 -9.88 3.31
N THR A 41 -8.29 -10.46 3.47
CA THR A 41 -8.73 -11.67 2.77
C THR A 41 -9.23 -11.38 1.35
N GLU A 42 -9.63 -10.14 1.09
CA GLU A 42 -10.11 -9.69 -0.22
C GLU A 42 -9.05 -8.80 -0.88
N PHE A 43 -8.53 -9.25 -2.03
CA PHE A 43 -7.38 -8.62 -2.67
C PHE A 43 -7.63 -7.14 -3.04
N GLU A 44 -8.76 -6.86 -3.71
CA GLU A 44 -9.11 -5.51 -4.16
C GLU A 44 -9.39 -4.57 -2.97
N ARG A 45 -10.00 -5.08 -1.91
CA ARG A 45 -10.25 -4.30 -0.70
C ARG A 45 -8.94 -3.90 -0.03
N GLY A 46 -8.03 -4.85 0.19
CA GLY A 46 -6.73 -4.57 0.78
C GLY A 46 -5.89 -3.61 -0.08
N LEU A 47 -5.94 -3.77 -1.40
CA LEU A 47 -5.30 -2.85 -2.34
C LEU A 47 -5.84 -1.43 -2.20
N ASN A 48 -7.16 -1.24 -2.21
CA ASN A 48 -7.80 0.07 -2.13
C ASN A 48 -7.58 0.75 -0.76
N THR A 49 -7.68 0.00 0.34
CA THR A 49 -7.37 0.54 1.67
C THR A 49 -5.93 1.03 1.77
N CYS A 50 -4.97 0.27 1.21
CA CYS A 50 -3.58 0.70 1.23
C CYS A 50 -3.33 1.95 0.36
N LYS A 51 -4.08 2.12 -0.74
CA LYS A 51 -4.09 3.34 -1.56
C LYS A 51 -4.63 4.54 -0.79
N GLU A 52 -5.75 4.37 -0.10
CA GLU A 52 -6.38 5.42 0.71
C GLU A 52 -5.44 5.92 1.81
N TYR A 53 -4.77 5.02 2.53
CA TYR A 53 -3.80 5.40 3.56
C TYR A 53 -2.62 6.20 3.00
N ALA A 54 -2.11 5.84 1.82
CA ALA A 54 -1.05 6.60 1.17
C ALA A 54 -1.53 8.00 0.75
N LEU A 55 -2.76 8.10 0.24
CA LEU A 55 -3.38 9.38 -0.13
C LEU A 55 -3.61 10.29 1.08
N ASP A 56 -4.06 9.74 2.21
CA ASP A 56 -4.27 10.49 3.44
C ASP A 56 -2.97 11.12 3.96
N ILE A 57 -1.85 10.39 3.86
CA ILE A 57 -0.53 10.94 4.21
C ILE A 57 -0.17 12.12 3.30
N GLU A 58 -0.33 11.98 1.98
CA GLU A 58 -0.04 13.07 1.04
C GLU A 58 -0.94 14.29 1.28
N ASN A 59 -2.21 14.06 1.61
CA ASN A 59 -3.14 15.12 1.98
C ASN A 59 -2.69 15.83 3.25
N ASN A 60 -2.30 15.10 4.30
CA ASN A 60 -1.84 15.68 5.56
C ASN A 60 -0.57 16.53 5.38
N LEU A 61 0.35 16.10 4.53
CA LEU A 61 1.58 16.86 4.24
C LEU A 61 1.33 18.11 3.41
N ARG A 62 0.33 18.12 2.54
CA ARG A 62 -0.05 19.33 1.80
C ARG A 62 -0.67 20.39 2.70
N HIS A 63 -1.31 19.98 3.79
CA HIS A 63 -1.99 20.86 4.73
C HIS A 63 -1.18 21.13 6.01
N SER A 64 0.10 20.69 6.08
CA SER A 64 1.05 20.99 7.16
C SER A 64 2.03 22.08 6.73
#